data_AF-A0A1I7Y4T1-F1
#
_entry.id   AF-A0A1I7Y4T1-F1
#
_cell.length_a   1.000
_cell.length_b   1.000
_cell.length_c   1.000
_cell.angle_alpha   90.00
_cell.angle_beta   90.00
_cell.angle_gamma   90.00
#
_symmetry.space_group_name_H-M   'P 1'
#
loop_
_entity.id
_entity.type
_entity.pdbx_description
1 polymer ?
#
loop_
_entity_poly.entity_id
_entity_poly.type
_entity_poly.pdbx_seq_one_letter_code
_entity_poly.pdbx_strand_id
1 'polypeptide(L)'
;MGNFNENGVASDILTLLAREVSIWFAFPLIKSLLAVVINDIESKGGRQKNDRVKEESLLQLDKALSYFVRALILPTKLMCCTMKVVASVSVHEAGVLLGNLWKYLADVAPTHQALMVDRTVSAVRDFGRFGPKTLKAAVPWKQTITYLIQKYVKDLGHFVQLLKREGFLVDEEDSDDWDIEYKPPFLFMPDMKR
;
A
#
# COMPACT_ATOMS: atom_id res chain seq x y z
N MET A 1 25.51 -2.28 9.79
CA MET A 1 24.61 -1.12 9.59
C MET A 1 23.71 -1.06 10.81
N GLY A 2 23.78 0.00 11.61
CA GLY A 2 22.97 0.10 12.83
C GLY A 2 21.49 0.07 12.49
N ASN A 3 20.73 -0.79 13.18
CA ASN A 3 19.30 -0.92 12.98
C ASN A 3 18.62 0.42 13.30
N PHE A 4 18.12 1.11 12.27
CA PHE A 4 17.33 2.33 12.41
C PHE A 4 16.09 2.11 13.32
N ASN A 5 15.67 0.85 13.49
CA ASN A 5 14.60 0.42 14.39
C ASN A 5 15.02 0.22 15.86
N GLU A 6 16.31 0.09 16.18
CA GLU A 6 16.79 -0.14 17.56
C GLU A 6 16.94 1.16 18.36
N ASN A 7 17.09 2.29 17.67
CA ASN A 7 17.13 3.61 18.30
C ASN A 7 15.72 4.22 18.32
N GLY A 8 15.03 4.14 19.47
CA GLY A 8 13.69 4.73 19.68
C GLY A 8 13.59 6.19 19.22
N VAL A 9 14.68 6.95 19.37
CA VAL A 9 14.82 8.34 18.91
C VAL A 9 14.52 8.51 17.42
N ALA A 10 14.95 7.59 16.57
CA ALA A 10 14.72 7.67 15.13
C ALA A 10 13.23 7.45 14.78
N SER A 11 12.58 6.55 15.52
CA SER A 11 11.13 6.30 15.43
C SER A 11 10.31 7.51 15.91
N ASP A 12 10.78 8.21 16.94
CA ASP A 12 10.14 9.41 17.49
C ASP A 12 10.27 10.59 16.53
N ILE A 13 11.46 10.80 15.94
CA ILE A 13 11.69 11.83 14.93
C ILE A 13 10.77 11.61 13.71
N LEU A 14 10.67 10.39 13.20
CA LEU A 14 9.75 10.07 12.10
C LEU A 14 8.29 10.29 12.49
N THR A 15 7.93 9.98 13.73
CA THR A 15 6.57 10.23 14.25
C THR A 15 6.23 11.71 14.30
N LEU A 16 7.18 12.55 14.73
CA LEU A 16 7.03 14.00 14.76
C LEU A 16 6.93 14.57 13.34
N LEU A 17 7.82 14.14 12.44
CA LEU A 17 7.81 14.57 11.04
C LEU A 17 6.53 14.14 10.32
N ALA A 18 5.97 12.97 10.63
CA ALA A 18 4.77 12.44 9.95
C ALA A 18 3.50 13.26 10.18
N ARG A 19 3.50 14.18 11.14
CA ARG A 19 2.39 15.11 11.38
C ARG A 19 2.52 16.42 10.60
N GLU A 20 3.68 16.62 9.98
CA GLU A 20 4.07 17.86 9.35
C GLU A 20 4.33 17.64 7.86
N VAL A 21 4.25 18.73 7.12
CA VAL A 21 4.62 18.83 5.70
C VAL A 21 6.06 18.33 5.45
N SER A 22 6.92 18.43 6.45
CA SER A 22 8.32 17.99 6.39
C SER A 22 8.49 16.47 6.22
N ILE A 23 7.41 15.68 6.37
CA ILE A 23 7.43 14.24 6.09
C ILE A 23 7.87 13.91 4.67
N TRP A 24 7.60 14.78 3.71
CA TRP A 24 7.96 14.54 2.31
C TRP A 24 9.47 14.56 2.07
N PHE A 25 10.24 15.29 2.87
CA PHE A 25 11.70 15.22 2.86
C PHE A 25 12.22 13.92 3.47
N ALA A 26 11.49 13.34 4.42
CA ALA A 26 11.77 12.04 5.01
C ALA A 26 11.12 10.87 4.24
N PHE A 27 10.39 11.14 3.15
CA PHE A 27 9.67 10.13 2.39
C PHE A 27 10.58 9.01 1.85
N PRO A 28 11.77 9.30 1.27
CA PRO A 28 12.68 8.25 0.83
C PRO A 28 13.09 7.30 1.96
N LEU A 29 13.32 7.83 3.17
CA LEU A 29 13.71 7.06 4.33
C LEU A 29 12.57 6.14 4.81
N ILE A 30 11.35 6.65 4.90
CA ILE A 30 10.17 5.86 5.30
C ILE A 30 9.88 4.78 4.25
N LYS A 31 10.03 5.13 2.97
CA LYS A 31 9.90 4.19 1.85
C LYS A 31 10.98 3.10 1.92
N SER A 32 12.24 3.42 2.25
CA SER A 32 13.27 2.41 2.48
C SER A 32 12.95 1.46 3.64
N LEU A 33 12.37 1.95 4.74
CA LEU A 33 11.92 1.10 5.84
C LEU A 33 10.84 0.11 5.38
N LEU A 34 9.86 0.58 4.60
CA LEU A 34 8.84 -0.29 4.02
C LEU A 34 9.44 -1.35 3.08
N ALA A 35 10.44 -0.99 2.26
CA ALA A 35 11.11 -1.95 1.38
C ALA A 35 11.79 -3.08 2.15
N VAL A 36 12.45 -2.76 3.26
CA VAL A 36 13.09 -3.78 4.10
C VAL A 36 12.06 -4.78 4.62
N VAL A 37 10.91 -4.29 5.08
CA VAL A 37 9.83 -5.17 5.57
C VAL A 37 9.23 -6.02 4.45
N ILE A 38 8.99 -5.43 3.27
CA ILE A 38 8.46 -6.18 2.11
C ILE A 38 9.45 -7.28 1.69
N ASN A 39 10.73 -6.95 1.57
CA ASN A 39 11.77 -7.92 1.22
C ASN A 39 11.91 -9.03 2.27
N ASP A 40 11.76 -8.70 3.56
CA ASP A 40 11.78 -9.70 4.64
C ASP A 40 10.59 -10.66 4.53
N ILE A 41 9.40 -10.14 4.22
CA ILE A 41 8.20 -10.95 3.96
C ILE A 41 8.44 -11.89 2.78
N GLU A 42 8.91 -11.38 1.64
CA GLU A 42 9.13 -12.17 0.43
C GLU A 42 10.26 -13.21 0.59
N SER A 43 11.38 -12.84 1.21
CA SER A 43 12.53 -13.75 1.41
C SER A 43 12.24 -14.91 2.36
N LYS A 44 11.32 -14.70 3.32
CA LYS A 44 10.89 -15.75 4.26
C LYS A 44 9.74 -16.61 3.71
N GLY A 45 9.04 -16.18 2.67
CA GLY A 45 7.85 -16.83 2.10
C GLY A 45 8.08 -17.89 1.03
N GLY A 46 9.33 -18.21 0.70
CA GLY A 46 9.66 -19.08 -0.45
C GLY A 46 9.63 -20.59 -0.21
N ARG A 47 9.25 -21.08 0.99
CA ARG A 47 9.39 -22.51 1.33
C ARG A 47 8.11 -23.32 1.13
N GLN A 48 6.92 -22.75 1.29
CA GLN A 48 5.64 -23.44 1.01
C GLN A 48 4.60 -22.53 0.35
N LYS A 49 3.85 -23.08 -0.62
CA LYS A 49 2.83 -22.35 -1.42
C LYS A 49 1.67 -21.77 -0.59
N ASN A 50 1.50 -22.24 0.65
CA ASN A 50 0.43 -21.82 1.57
C ASN A 50 0.97 -21.10 2.81
N ASP A 51 2.25 -20.72 2.83
CA ASP A 51 2.79 -19.93 3.93
C ASP A 51 2.03 -18.59 4.02
N ARG A 52 1.67 -18.22 5.25
CA ARG A 52 1.07 -16.92 5.58
C ARG A 52 2.12 -15.99 6.15
N VAL A 53 1.86 -14.68 6.07
CA VAL A 53 2.75 -13.68 6.66
C VAL A 53 2.76 -13.84 8.19
N LYS A 54 3.95 -13.92 8.78
CA LYS A 54 4.12 -14.06 10.22
C LYS A 54 3.66 -12.81 10.96
N GLU A 55 3.16 -12.99 12.18
CA GLU A 55 2.68 -11.90 13.03
C GLU A 55 3.74 -10.80 13.26
N GLU A 56 5.00 -11.18 13.47
CA GLU A 56 6.10 -10.22 13.63
C GLU A 56 6.27 -9.32 12.40
N SER A 57 6.22 -9.90 11.19
CA SER A 57 6.32 -9.14 9.95
C SER A 57 5.08 -8.26 9.72
N LEU A 58 3.90 -8.70 10.16
CA LEU A 58 2.68 -7.88 10.14
C LEU A 58 2.81 -6.67 11.07
N LEU A 59 3.37 -6.84 12.27
CA LEU A 59 3.60 -5.73 13.21
C LEU A 59 4.61 -4.71 12.65
N GLN A 60 5.69 -5.20 12.02
CA GLN A 60 6.67 -4.32 11.37
C GLN A 60 6.07 -3.56 10.18
N LEU A 61 5.21 -4.24 9.40
CA LEU A 61 4.50 -3.64 8.29
C LEU A 61 3.49 -2.58 8.76
N ASP A 62 2.72 -2.87 9.80
CA ASP A 62 1.80 -1.93 10.43
C ASP A 62 2.54 -0.66 10.88
N LYS A 63 3.66 -0.83 11.59
CA LYS A 63 4.52 0.27 12.03
C LYS A 63 5.01 1.11 10.84
N ALA A 64 5.53 0.47 9.79
CA ALA A 64 6.02 1.18 8.60
C ALA A 64 4.90 1.94 7.87
N LEU A 65 3.72 1.33 7.73
CA LEU A 65 2.56 1.95 7.09
C LEU A 65 1.94 3.08 7.91
N SER A 66 2.05 3.01 9.24
CA SER A 66 1.52 4.03 10.15
C SER A 66 2.08 5.44 9.87
N TYR A 67 3.33 5.54 9.41
CA TYR A 67 3.93 6.82 9.03
C TYR A 67 3.23 7.44 7.82
N PHE A 68 2.88 6.65 6.81
CA PHE A 68 2.17 7.13 5.63
C PHE A 68 0.71 7.50 5.94
N VAL A 69 0.07 6.80 6.88
CA VAL A 69 -1.28 7.14 7.35
C VAL A 69 -1.28 8.47 8.12
N ARG A 70 -0.32 8.65 9.04
CA ARG A 70 -0.15 9.90 9.79
C ARG A 70 0.12 11.09 8.87
N ALA A 71 0.88 10.85 7.80
CA ALA A 71 1.17 11.81 6.74
C ALA A 71 -0.01 12.08 5.80
N LEU A 72 -1.16 11.43 6.01
CA LEU A 72 -2.36 11.50 5.15
C LEU A 72 -2.16 11.03 3.70
N ILE A 73 -1.05 10.32 3.44
CA ILE A 73 -0.71 9.73 2.13
C ILE A 73 -1.53 8.47 1.87
N LEU A 74 -1.79 7.69 2.92
CA LEU A 74 -2.65 6.51 2.89
C LEU A 74 -3.93 6.76 3.69
N PRO A 75 -5.12 6.47 3.13
CA PRO A 75 -6.34 6.44 3.90
C PRO A 75 -6.27 5.34 4.97
N THR A 76 -6.55 5.68 6.23
CA THR A 76 -6.52 4.73 7.36
C THR A 76 -7.34 3.48 7.08
N LYS A 77 -8.56 3.63 6.55
CA LYS A 77 -9.45 2.49 6.24
C LYS A 77 -8.84 1.54 5.21
N LEU A 78 -8.24 2.08 4.14
CA LEU A 78 -7.65 1.28 3.07
C LEU A 78 -6.37 0.56 3.54
N MET A 79 -5.61 1.21 4.42
CA MET A 79 -4.49 0.60 5.12
C MET A 79 -4.95 -0.55 6.03
N CYS A 80 -6.01 -0.36 6.84
CA CYS A 80 -6.57 -1.43 7.67
C CYS A 80 -7.05 -2.62 6.82
N CYS A 81 -7.74 -2.38 5.71
CA CYS A 81 -8.14 -3.44 4.78
C CYS A 81 -6.92 -4.18 4.23
N THR A 82 -5.89 -3.45 3.80
CA THR A 82 -4.65 -4.04 3.28
C THR A 82 -4.00 -4.93 4.31
N MET A 83 -3.85 -4.48 5.56
CA MET A 83 -3.26 -5.28 6.64
C MET A 83 -4.04 -6.57 6.90
N LYS A 84 -5.37 -6.49 6.87
CA LYS A 84 -6.24 -7.65 7.06
C LYS A 84 -6.15 -8.64 5.90
N VAL A 85 -6.11 -8.15 4.66
CA VAL A 85 -5.90 -9.00 3.48
C VAL A 85 -4.53 -9.68 3.56
N VAL A 86 -3.45 -8.93 3.81
CA VAL A 86 -2.08 -9.46 3.95
C VAL A 86 -2.01 -10.58 5.00
N ALA A 87 -2.72 -10.45 6.11
CA ALA A 87 -2.76 -11.47 7.16
C ALA A 87 -3.52 -12.76 6.77
N SER A 88 -4.45 -12.67 5.82
CA SER A 88 -5.34 -13.78 5.42
C SER A 88 -4.86 -14.56 4.19
N VAL A 89 -4.01 -13.94 3.35
CA VAL A 89 -3.56 -14.51 2.06
C VAL A 89 -2.20 -15.19 2.15
N SER A 90 -1.80 -15.87 1.07
CA SER A 90 -0.44 -16.44 0.97
C SER A 90 0.63 -15.36 0.90
N VAL A 91 1.88 -15.65 1.28
CA VAL A 91 2.98 -14.67 1.20
C VAL A 91 3.16 -14.14 -0.23
N HIS A 92 2.98 -14.97 -1.24
CA HIS A 92 3.09 -14.54 -2.64
C HIS A 92 2.02 -13.49 -3.00
N GLU A 93 0.76 -13.75 -2.66
CA GLU A 93 -0.34 -12.80 -2.91
C GLU A 93 -0.19 -11.53 -2.09
N ALA A 94 0.30 -11.65 -0.85
CA ALA A 94 0.64 -10.52 -0.01
C ALA A 94 1.74 -9.67 -0.67
N GLY A 95 2.79 -10.31 -1.22
CA GLY A 95 3.85 -9.64 -1.97
C GLY A 95 3.32 -8.87 -3.17
N VAL A 96 2.42 -9.46 -3.96
CA VAL A 96 1.79 -8.74 -5.09
C VAL A 96 0.98 -7.54 -4.63
N LEU A 97 0.18 -7.69 -3.57
CA LEU A 97 -0.58 -6.59 -2.97
C LEU A 97 0.32 -5.46 -2.48
N LEU A 98 1.39 -5.81 -1.77
CA LEU A 98 2.38 -4.87 -1.24
C LEU A 98 3.20 -4.21 -2.36
N GLY A 99 3.48 -4.92 -3.45
CA GLY A 99 4.10 -4.38 -4.66
C GLY A 99 3.23 -3.32 -5.35
N ASN A 100 1.92 -3.51 -5.40
CA ASN A 100 1.00 -2.51 -5.94
C ASN A 100 0.86 -1.29 -5.01
N LEU A 101 0.85 -1.50 -3.68
CA LEU A 101 0.95 -0.42 -2.71
C LEU A 101 2.27 0.37 -2.84
N TRP A 102 3.38 -0.33 -3.06
CA TRP A 102 4.69 0.29 -3.29
C TRP A 102 4.71 1.19 -4.53
N LYS A 103 4.12 0.73 -5.63
CA LYS A 103 3.96 1.51 -6.87
C LYS A 103 3.10 2.74 -6.63
N TYR A 104 1.95 2.58 -5.97
CA TYR A 104 1.12 3.72 -5.56
C TYR A 104 1.93 4.77 -4.79
N LEU A 105 2.69 4.35 -3.78
CA LEU A 105 3.53 5.24 -2.98
C LEU A 105 4.60 5.94 -3.84
N ALA A 106 5.16 5.26 -4.85
CA ALA A 106 6.09 5.88 -5.79
C ALA A 106 5.42 6.96 -6.65
N ASP A 107 4.19 6.72 -7.11
CA ASP A 107 3.49 7.61 -8.04
C ASP A 107 2.93 8.86 -7.35
N VAL A 108 2.57 8.77 -6.06
CA VAL A 108 2.07 9.92 -5.29
C VAL A 108 3.17 10.76 -4.66
N ALA A 109 4.42 10.27 -4.65
CA ALA A 109 5.54 11.01 -4.06
C ALA A 109 5.86 12.26 -4.90
N PRO A 110 5.91 13.46 -4.28
CA PRO A 110 6.37 14.65 -4.97
C PRO A 110 7.85 14.50 -5.32
N THR A 111 8.23 15.01 -6.49
CA THR A 111 9.64 15.06 -6.87
C THR A 111 10.39 16.03 -5.95
N HIS A 112 11.67 15.77 -5.70
CA HIS A 112 12.51 16.65 -4.89
C HIS A 112 12.52 18.09 -5.42
N GLN A 113 12.45 18.25 -6.74
CA GLN A 113 12.33 19.55 -7.39
C GLN A 113 10.99 20.24 -7.08
N ALA A 114 9.87 19.50 -7.05
CA ALA A 114 8.58 20.04 -6.65
C ALA A 114 8.57 20.51 -5.18
N LEU A 115 9.26 19.79 -4.29
CA LEU A 115 9.39 20.18 -2.87
C LEU A 115 10.24 21.44 -2.67
N MET A 116 11.30 21.63 -3.46
CA MET A 116 12.22 22.78 -3.33
C MET A 116 11.66 24.07 -3.93
N VAL A 117 10.76 23.97 -4.91
CA VAL A 117 10.17 25.13 -5.62
C VAL A 117 8.93 25.66 -4.90
N ASP A 118 8.26 24.85 -4.07
CA ASP A 118 7.09 25.27 -3.31
C ASP A 118 7.45 26.14 -2.10
N ARG A 119 7.64 27.44 -2.34
CA ARG A 119 7.86 28.45 -1.29
C ARG A 119 6.62 28.73 -0.42
N THR A 120 5.45 28.23 -0.82
CA THR A 120 4.14 28.55 -0.21
C THR A 120 3.53 27.40 0.59
N VAL A 121 4.14 26.22 0.57
CA VAL A 121 3.63 24.99 1.22
C VAL A 121 2.29 24.50 0.62
N SER A 122 1.84 25.11 -0.49
CA SER A 122 0.56 24.81 -1.13
C SER A 122 0.59 23.48 -1.86
N ALA A 123 1.63 23.25 -2.67
CA ALA A 123 1.81 22.00 -3.38
C ALA A 123 1.98 20.85 -2.38
N VAL A 124 2.72 21.07 -1.30
CA VAL A 124 2.91 20.04 -0.26
C VAL A 124 1.60 19.71 0.49
N ARG A 125 0.71 20.68 0.68
CA ARG A 125 -0.66 20.43 1.19
C ARG A 125 -1.52 19.64 0.22
N ASP A 126 -1.39 19.88 -1.08
CA ASP A 126 -2.17 19.20 -2.13
C ASP A 126 -1.67 17.78 -2.41
N PHE A 127 -0.35 17.52 -2.29
CA PHE A 127 0.22 16.17 -2.34
C PHE A 127 -0.13 15.34 -1.09
N GLY A 128 -0.34 16.00 0.05
CA GLY A 128 -0.64 15.39 1.34
C GLY A 128 -2.08 14.90 1.53
N ARG A 129 -2.99 15.16 0.59
CA ARG A 129 -4.39 14.75 0.72
C ARG A 129 -4.76 13.73 -0.33
N PHE A 130 -5.30 12.60 0.13
CA PHE A 130 -5.93 11.64 -0.75
C PHE A 130 -7.04 12.33 -1.56
N GLY A 131 -6.87 12.42 -2.88
CA GLY A 131 -7.68 13.20 -3.80
C GLY A 131 -7.67 12.63 -5.22
N PRO A 132 -8.12 13.36 -6.25
CA PRO A 132 -8.31 12.81 -7.61
C PRO A 132 -7.07 12.18 -8.23
N LYS A 133 -5.88 12.76 -7.99
CA LYS A 133 -4.61 12.21 -8.50
C LYS A 133 -4.22 10.90 -7.80
N THR A 134 -4.34 10.86 -6.47
CA THR A 134 -4.03 9.64 -5.69
C THR A 134 -5.07 8.55 -5.92
N LEU A 135 -6.33 8.90 -6.18
CA LEU A 135 -7.40 7.97 -6.50
C LEU A 135 -7.10 7.17 -7.77
N LYS A 136 -6.59 7.82 -8.82
CA LYS A 136 -6.17 7.16 -10.07
C LYS A 136 -4.95 6.24 -9.85
N ALA A 137 -3.93 6.73 -9.14
CA ALA A 137 -2.76 5.93 -8.81
C ALA A 137 -3.08 4.70 -7.93
N ALA A 138 -4.12 4.79 -7.09
CA ALA A 138 -4.53 3.70 -6.20
C ALA A 138 -5.32 2.58 -6.90
N VAL A 139 -5.73 2.73 -8.17
CA VAL A 139 -6.59 1.75 -8.87
C VAL A 139 -6.02 0.32 -8.84
N PRO A 140 -4.75 0.06 -9.21
CA PRO A 140 -4.21 -1.30 -9.20
C PRO A 140 -4.16 -1.91 -7.80
N TRP A 141 -3.86 -1.09 -6.79
CA TRP A 141 -3.85 -1.49 -5.39
C TRP A 141 -5.26 -1.88 -4.93
N LYS A 142 -6.27 -1.05 -5.21
CA LYS A 142 -7.68 -1.33 -4.90
C LYS A 142 -8.19 -2.59 -5.58
N GLN A 143 -7.91 -2.77 -6.88
CA GLN A 143 -8.31 -3.96 -7.63
C GLN A 143 -7.73 -5.24 -7.03
N THR A 144 -6.47 -5.18 -6.57
CA THR A 144 -5.83 -6.33 -5.92
C THR A 144 -6.51 -6.66 -4.58
N ILE A 145 -6.85 -5.66 -3.77
CA ILE A 145 -7.61 -5.83 -2.53
C ILE A 145 -8.96 -6.49 -2.84
N THR A 146 -9.71 -5.96 -3.81
CA THR A 146 -11.03 -6.49 -4.19
C THR A 146 -10.95 -7.94 -4.65
N TYR A 147 -10.00 -8.27 -5.54
CA TYR A 147 -9.77 -9.63 -6.00
C TYR A 147 -9.48 -10.59 -4.84
N LEU A 148 -8.57 -10.21 -3.92
CA LEU A 148 -8.21 -11.06 -2.79
C LEU A 148 -9.37 -11.21 -1.79
N ILE A 149 -10.17 -10.17 -1.58
CA ILE A 149 -11.39 -10.29 -0.76
C ILE A 149 -12.39 -11.24 -1.40
N GLN A 150 -12.60 -11.18 -2.72
CA GLN A 150 -13.47 -12.09 -3.46
C GLN A 150 -12.96 -13.54 -3.45
N LYS A 151 -11.64 -13.73 -3.54
CA LYS A 151 -11.01 -15.05 -3.45
C LYS A 151 -11.13 -15.66 -2.04
N TYR A 152 -11.03 -14.82 -1.00
CA TYR A 152 -11.06 -15.22 0.40
C TYR A 152 -12.34 -14.76 1.12
N VAL A 153 -13.51 -14.80 0.43
CA VAL A 153 -14.80 -14.29 0.95
C VAL A 153 -15.19 -14.87 2.30
N LYS A 154 -14.85 -16.13 2.57
CA LYS A 154 -15.14 -16.77 3.86
C LYS A 154 -14.49 -16.03 5.04
N ASP A 155 -13.29 -15.51 4.83
CA ASP A 155 -12.50 -14.84 5.88
C ASP A 155 -12.66 -13.31 5.81
N LEU A 156 -12.83 -12.76 4.60
CA LEU A 156 -12.77 -11.32 4.33
C LEU A 156 -14.09 -10.69 3.87
N GLY A 157 -15.16 -11.48 3.71
CA GLY A 157 -16.42 -11.03 3.12
C GLY A 157 -17.09 -9.84 3.82
N HIS A 158 -16.83 -9.65 5.12
CA HIS A 158 -17.30 -8.50 5.88
C HIS A 158 -16.69 -7.16 5.43
N PHE A 159 -15.53 -7.17 4.76
CA PHE A 159 -14.92 -5.96 4.18
C PHE A 159 -15.56 -5.52 2.86
N VAL A 160 -16.35 -6.38 2.20
CA VAL A 160 -17.03 -6.04 0.94
C VAL A 160 -17.95 -4.83 1.13
N GLN A 161 -18.76 -4.80 2.18
CA GLN A 161 -19.65 -3.66 2.47
C GLN A 161 -18.87 -2.37 2.76
N LEU A 162 -17.71 -2.49 3.41
CA LEU A 162 -16.84 -1.36 3.70
C LEU A 162 -16.20 -0.80 2.42
N LEU A 163 -15.87 -1.65 1.45
CA LEU A 163 -15.40 -1.20 0.14
C LEU A 163 -16.51 -0.57 -0.71
N LYS A 164 -17.74 -1.09 -0.67
CA LYS A 164 -18.88 -0.48 -1.38
C LYS A 164 -19.19 0.92 -0.87
N ARG A 165 -19.32 1.08 0.46
CA ARG A 165 -19.71 2.36 1.10
C ARG A 165 -18.75 3.52 0.79
N GLU A 166 -17.48 3.23 0.54
CA GLU A 166 -16.45 4.23 0.30
C GLU A 166 -16.18 4.43 -1.22
N GLY A 167 -17.00 3.84 -2.10
CA GLY A 167 -16.80 3.90 -3.55
C GLY A 167 -15.52 3.19 -4.02
N PHE A 168 -15.06 2.18 -3.29
CA PHE A 168 -13.89 1.37 -3.65
C PHE A 168 -14.25 0.11 -4.45
N LEU A 169 -15.48 -0.36 -4.32
CA LEU A 169 -16.11 -1.21 -5.33
C LEU A 169 -16.76 -0.25 -6.31
N VAL A 170 -16.39 -0.35 -7.58
CA VAL A 170 -17.14 0.30 -8.65
C VAL A 170 -18.49 -0.41 -8.65
N ASP A 171 -19.56 0.28 -8.29
CA ASP A 171 -20.90 -0.25 -8.50
C ASP A 171 -21.04 -0.46 -10.02
N GLU A 172 -21.43 -1.67 -10.41
CA GLU A 172 -21.68 -2.10 -11.80
C GLU A 172 -22.93 -1.43 -12.41
N GLU A 173 -23.38 -0.30 -11.87
CA GLU A 173 -24.56 0.43 -12.32
C GLU A 173 -24.15 1.86 -12.66
N ASP A 174 -23.51 2.04 -13.83
CA ASP A 174 -23.63 3.19 -14.73
C ASP A 174 -22.50 3.18 -15.77
N SER A 175 -22.55 2.22 -16.70
CA SER A 175 -22.38 2.46 -18.13
C SER A 175 -22.35 1.12 -18.85
N ASP A 176 -23.44 0.81 -19.57
CA ASP A 176 -23.39 -0.05 -20.73
C ASP A 176 -22.20 0.38 -21.63
N ASP A 177 -21.52 -0.59 -22.24
CA ASP A 177 -20.39 -0.46 -23.19
C ASP A 177 -18.95 -0.49 -22.66
N TRP A 178 -18.60 -1.49 -21.84
CA TRP A 178 -17.19 -1.90 -21.72
C TRP A 178 -17.05 -3.43 -21.62
N ASP A 179 -16.85 -4.09 -22.77
CA ASP A 179 -16.18 -5.39 -22.86
C ASP A 179 -14.71 -5.24 -22.38
N ILE A 180 -14.49 -5.11 -21.07
CA ILE A 180 -13.14 -5.22 -20.52
C ILE A 180 -12.89 -6.71 -20.27
N GLU A 181 -12.34 -7.34 -21.31
CA GLU A 181 -11.69 -8.63 -21.17
C GLU A 181 -10.59 -8.51 -20.11
N TYR A 182 -10.81 -9.16 -18.97
CA TYR A 182 -9.87 -9.20 -17.84
C TYR A 182 -8.50 -9.73 -18.30
N LYS A 183 -7.50 -8.85 -18.37
CA LYS A 183 -6.09 -9.23 -18.58
C LYS A 183 -5.39 -9.24 -17.24
N PRO A 184 -5.10 -10.42 -16.65
CA PRO A 184 -4.33 -10.47 -15.41
C PRO A 184 -2.95 -9.82 -15.64
N PRO A 185 -2.39 -9.12 -14.63
CA PRO A 185 -1.03 -8.61 -14.70
C PRO A 185 -0.06 -9.73 -15.08
N PHE A 186 0.90 -9.46 -15.98
CA PHE A 186 1.90 -10.43 -16.49
C PHE A 186 2.61 -11.25 -15.39
N LEU A 187 2.63 -10.76 -14.15
CA LEU A 187 3.16 -11.44 -12.96
C LEU A 187 2.37 -12.69 -12.52
N PHE A 188 1.17 -12.92 -13.04
CA PHE A 188 0.32 -14.08 -12.72
C PHE A 188 0.29 -15.15 -13.80
N MET A 189 1.04 -14.97 -14.90
CA MET A 189 1.12 -16.01 -15.93
C MET A 189 2.27 -16.96 -15.58
N PRO A 190 2.02 -18.25 -15.29
CA PRO A 190 3.11 -19.22 -15.24
C PRO A 190 3.84 -19.21 -16.59
N ASP A 191 5.17 -19.25 -16.57
CA ASP A 191 6.02 -19.31 -17.77
C ASP A 191 5.55 -20.45 -18.68
N MET A 192 4.67 -20.13 -19.65
CA MET A 192 4.33 -21.03 -20.73
C MET A 192 5.32 -20.79 -21.85
N LYS A 193 6.54 -21.31 -21.67
CA LYS A 193 7.42 -21.64 -22.77
C LYS A 193 7.90 -23.09 -22.64
N ARG A 194 7.60 -23.80 -23.73
CA ARG A 194 8.00 -25.17 -24.07
C ARG A 194 9.52 -25.33 -24.04
#